data_AF-A0AAW2KTK2-F1
#
_entry.id   AF-A0AAW2KTK2-F1
#
_cell.length_a   1.000
_cell.length_b   1.000
_cell.length_c   1.000
_cell.angle_alpha   90.00
_cell.angle_beta   90.00
_cell.angle_gamma   90.00
#
_symmetry.space_group_name_H-M   'P 1'
#
loop_
_entity.id
_entity.type
_entity.pdbx_description
1 polymer ?
#
loop_
_entity_poly.entity_id
_entity_poly.type
_entity_poly.pdbx_seq_one_letter_code
_entity_poly.pdbx_strand_id
1 'polypeptide(L)'
;MEDVIEGGPWLYLGQPIVLQKWEPGMVLRKLKHTEVPVWIKLRHLPVELWTTEGLSTVASGIGRPLYPDAITRACTRLDFARVCVMLNVSSKLQNMSLL
;
A
#
# COMPACT_ATOMS: atom_id res chain seq x y z
N MET A 1 3.31 -16.09 -5.87
CA MET A 1 2.62 -15.14 -6.80
C MET A 1 2.17 -13.91 -6.03
N GLU A 2 1.65 -14.09 -4.81
CA GLU A 2 1.46 -13.01 -3.84
C GLU A 2 2.76 -12.22 -3.60
N ASP A 3 3.91 -12.90 -3.54
CA ASP A 3 5.24 -12.28 -3.34
C ASP A 3 5.57 -11.17 -4.36
N VAL A 4 5.07 -11.31 -5.60
CA VAL A 4 5.30 -10.33 -6.68
C VAL A 4 4.51 -9.06 -6.41
N ILE A 5 3.29 -9.17 -5.88
CA ILE A 5 2.44 -8.02 -5.54
C ILE A 5 2.87 -7.44 -4.18
N GLU A 6 3.31 -8.29 -3.27
CA GLU A 6 3.75 -7.94 -1.91
C GLU A 6 5.12 -7.25 -1.86
N GLY A 7 5.96 -7.40 -2.90
CA GLY A 7 7.30 -6.81 -2.98
C GLY A 7 7.36 -5.28 -3.03
N GLY A 8 6.22 -4.60 -3.20
CA GLY A 8 6.17 -3.14 -3.29
C GLY A 8 5.83 -2.62 -4.70
N PRO A 9 5.93 -1.30 -4.92
CA PRO A 9 5.71 -0.71 -6.23
C PRO A 9 6.84 -1.11 -7.17
N TRP A 10 6.46 -1.56 -8.37
CA TRP A 10 7.40 -1.90 -9.42
C TRP A 10 7.72 -0.65 -10.22
N LEU A 11 9.00 -0.49 -10.57
CA LEU A 11 9.47 0.65 -11.35
C LEU A 11 10.05 0.15 -12.67
N TYR A 12 9.62 0.74 -13.77
CA TYR A 12 10.26 0.60 -15.07
C TYR A 12 10.79 1.97 -15.48
N LEU A 13 12.11 2.10 -15.66
CA LEU A 13 12.79 3.37 -15.95
C LEU A 13 12.42 4.48 -14.95
N GLY A 14 12.29 4.13 -13.67
CA GLY A 14 11.90 5.05 -12.60
C GLY A 14 10.42 5.47 -12.61
N GLN A 15 9.61 4.96 -13.54
CA GLN A 15 8.16 5.18 -13.58
C GLN A 15 7.43 4.02 -12.88
N PRO A 16 6.46 4.31 -11.99
CA PRO A 16 5.68 3.26 -11.35
C PRO A 16 4.80 2.53 -12.34
N ILE A 17 4.80 1.21 -12.28
CA ILE A 17 3.88 0.35 -13.01
C ILE A 17 2.86 -0.26 -12.04
N VAL A 18 1.60 -0.26 -12.44
CA VAL A 18 0.51 -0.91 -11.71
C VAL A 18 0.43 -2.35 -12.19
N LEU A 19 0.59 -3.30 -11.28
CA LEU A 19 0.40 -4.71 -11.56
C LEU A 19 -1.06 -5.09 -11.34
N GLN A 20 -1.65 -5.79 -12.31
CA GLN A 20 -2.98 -6.37 -12.21
C GLN A 20 -2.86 -7.89 -12.39
N LYS A 21 -3.49 -8.65 -11.49
CA LYS A 21 -3.58 -10.10 -11.64
C LYS A 21 -4.38 -10.41 -12.90
N TRP A 22 -3.81 -11.23 -13.78
CA TRP A 22 -4.50 -11.66 -14.99
C TRP A 22 -5.63 -12.63 -14.65
N GLU A 23 -6.75 -12.49 -15.35
CA GLU A 23 -7.92 -13.37 -15.25
C GLU A 23 -8.40 -13.79 -16.64
N PRO A 24 -8.92 -15.02 -16.84
CA PRO A 24 -9.47 -15.44 -18.12
C PRO A 24 -10.60 -14.49 -18.57
N GLY A 25 -10.54 -14.03 -19.83
CA GLY A 25 -11.53 -13.08 -20.37
C GLY A 25 -11.27 -11.61 -20.01
N MET A 26 -10.17 -11.30 -19.31
CA MET A 26 -9.80 -9.93 -19.00
C MET A 26 -9.45 -9.16 -20.28
N VAL A 27 -10.16 -8.05 -20.53
CA VAL A 27 -9.90 -7.17 -21.68
C VAL A 27 -8.96 -6.04 -21.22
N LEU A 28 -7.84 -5.89 -21.93
CA LEU A 28 -6.90 -4.77 -21.72
C LEU A 28 -7.57 -3.45 -22.14
N ARG A 29 -8.30 -2.83 -21.22
CA ARG A 29 -8.85 -1.49 -21.38
C ARG A 29 -7.91 -0.51 -20.67
N LYS A 30 -7.87 0.75 -21.12
CA LYS A 30 -7.32 1.83 -20.28
C LYS A 30 -8.11 1.81 -18.98
N LEU A 31 -7.48 1.31 -17.93
CA LEU A 31 -8.13 1.17 -16.63
C LEU A 31 -8.45 2.57 -16.14
N LYS A 32 -9.74 2.93 -16.12
CA LYS A 32 -10.22 4.03 -15.29
C LYS A 32 -10.23 3.52 -13.85
N HIS A 33 -9.05 3.28 -13.30
CA HIS A 33 -8.93 2.98 -11.90
C HIS A 33 -9.30 4.24 -11.13
N THR A 34 -10.49 4.25 -10.55
CA THR A 34 -10.84 5.21 -9.50
C THR A 34 -10.12 4.88 -8.20
N GLU A 35 -9.64 3.64 -8.06
CA GLU A 35 -8.88 3.17 -6.91
C GLU A 35 -7.63 2.42 -7.33
N VAL A 36 -6.51 2.65 -6.63
CA VAL A 36 -5.23 1.97 -6.85
C VAL A 36 -4.60 1.56 -5.51
N PRO A 37 -3.97 0.37 -5.43
CA PRO A 37 -3.21 -0.02 -4.25
C PRO A 37 -1.88 0.75 -4.22
N VAL A 38 -1.57 1.39 -3.10
CA VAL A 38 -0.32 2.12 -2.87
C VAL A 38 0.33 1.67 -1.58
N TRP A 39 1.64 1.52 -1.62
CA TRP A 39 2.46 1.22 -0.46
C TRP A 39 2.87 2.51 0.25
N ILE A 40 2.45 2.65 1.49
CA ILE A 40 2.85 3.76 2.37
C ILE A 40 3.90 3.29 3.38
N LYS A 41 4.75 4.23 3.82
CA LYS A 41 5.70 4.03 4.92
C LYS A 41 5.26 4.90 6.09
N LEU A 42 4.98 4.27 7.22
CA LEU A 42 4.65 4.92 8.49
C LEU A 42 5.93 5.00 9.33
N ARG A 43 6.57 6.17 9.32
CA ARG A 43 7.75 6.44 10.16
C ARG A 43 7.31 6.89 11.54
N HIS A 44 8.16 6.65 12.55
CA HIS A 44 7.93 7.08 13.93
C HIS A 44 6.63 6.56 14.55
N LEU A 45 6.11 5.43 14.06
CA LEU A 45 4.93 4.80 14.63
C LEU A 45 5.32 4.12 15.96
N PRO A 46 4.71 4.49 17.10
CA PRO A 46 4.94 3.83 18.38
C PRO A 46 4.76 2.31 18.26
N VAL A 47 5.65 1.53 18.88
CA VAL A 47 5.70 0.06 18.72
C VAL A 47 4.39 -0.61 19.17
N GLU A 48 3.65 0.01 20.08
CA GLU A 48 2.35 -0.43 20.58
C GLU A 48 1.28 -0.44 19.47
N LEU A 49 1.47 0.36 18.41
CA LEU A 49 0.59 0.43 17.25
C LEU A 49 1.01 -0.50 16.11
N TRP A 50 2.07 -1.29 16.27
CA TRP A 50 2.51 -2.31 15.29
C TRP A 50 1.68 -3.60 15.38
N THR A 51 0.43 -3.48 15.81
CA THR A 51 -0.58 -4.54 15.76
C THR A 51 -1.38 -4.41 14.47
N THR A 52 -2.06 -5.49 14.06
CA THR A 52 -2.99 -5.45 12.91
C THR A 52 -4.01 -4.32 13.04
N GLU A 53 -4.55 -4.12 14.25
CA GLU A 53 -5.51 -3.07 14.55
C GLU A 53 -4.87 -1.68 14.49
N GLY A 54 -3.73 -1.47 15.15
CA GLY A 54 -3.04 -0.17 15.17
C GLY A 54 -2.61 0.30 13.78
N LEU A 55 -2.03 -0.62 12.98
CA LEU A 55 -1.66 -0.35 11.59
C LEU A 55 -2.87 -0.03 10.74
N SER A 56 -3.96 -0.77 10.90
CA SER A 56 -5.21 -0.53 10.19
C SER A 56 -5.81 0.83 10.55
N THR A 57 -5.86 1.18 11.84
CA THR A 57 -6.35 2.47 12.32
C THR A 57 -5.56 3.63 11.72
N VAL A 58 -4.23 3.59 11.77
CA VAL A 58 -3.39 4.68 11.24
C VAL A 58 -3.51 4.77 9.71
N ALA A 59 -3.43 3.63 9.01
CA ALA A 59 -3.53 3.59 7.55
C ALA A 59 -4.93 4.00 7.04
N SER A 60 -5.98 3.84 7.85
CA SER A 60 -7.35 4.23 7.49
C SER A 60 -7.52 5.73 7.25
N GLY A 61 -6.66 6.56 7.86
CA GLY A 61 -6.63 8.01 7.61
C GLY A 61 -6.16 8.36 6.19
N ILE A 62 -5.48 7.43 5.50
CA ILE A 62 -4.98 7.61 4.14
C ILE A 62 -5.94 7.00 3.11
N GLY A 63 -6.47 5.81 3.38
CA GLY A 63 -7.38 5.08 2.50
C GLY A 63 -7.82 3.76 3.11
N ARG A 64 -8.26 2.78 2.33
CA ARG A 64 -8.66 1.47 2.88
C ARG A 64 -7.43 0.57 3.08
N PRO A 65 -7.04 0.21 4.32
CA PRO A 65 -5.90 -0.69 4.55
C PRO A 65 -6.17 -2.07 3.95
N LEU A 66 -5.14 -2.67 3.34
CA LEU A 66 -5.23 -4.02 2.76
C LEU A 66 -4.38 -5.00 3.57
N TYR A 67 -3.07 -4.78 3.62
CA TYR A 67 -2.14 -5.67 4.34
C TYR A 67 -0.78 -5.00 4.61
N PRO A 68 -0.10 -5.31 5.72
CA PRO A 68 1.29 -4.95 5.94
C PRO A 68 2.23 -5.83 5.10
N ASP A 69 3.43 -5.33 4.81
CA ASP A 69 4.49 -6.16 4.21
C ASP A 69 5.00 -7.24 5.18
N ALA A 70 5.76 -8.20 4.67
CA ALA A 70 6.24 -9.33 5.46
C ALA A 70 7.14 -8.89 6.63
N ILE A 71 7.94 -7.83 6.46
CA ILE A 71 8.85 -7.31 7.48
C ILE A 71 8.06 -6.67 8.64
N THR A 72 7.08 -5.84 8.31
CA THR A 72 6.20 -5.18 9.27
C THR A 72 5.37 -6.23 10.02
N ARG A 73 4.84 -7.23 9.31
CA ARG A 73 4.08 -8.34 9.92
C ARG A 73 4.93 -9.18 10.87
N ALA A 74 6.18 -9.44 10.51
CA ALA A 74 7.10 -10.19 11.35
C ALA A 74 7.73 -9.35 12.48
N CYS A 75 7.54 -8.02 12.46
CA CYS A 75 8.11 -7.09 13.43
C CYS A 75 9.65 -7.21 13.54
N THR A 76 10.32 -7.57 12.44
CA THR A 76 11.77 -7.89 12.43
C THR A 76 12.66 -6.66 12.18
N ARG A 77 12.10 -5.58 11.61
CA ARG A 77 12.75 -4.27 11.50
C ARG A 77 11.77 -3.17 11.86
N LEU A 78 12.18 -2.29 12.77
CA LEU A 78 11.35 -1.25 13.37
C LEU A 78 11.62 0.17 12.82
N ASP A 79 12.34 0.29 11.70
CA ASP A 79 12.66 1.59 11.08
C ASP A 79 11.38 2.33 10.62
N PHE A 80 10.44 1.57 10.05
CA PHE A 80 9.14 2.04 9.59
C PHE A 80 8.21 0.84 9.44
N ALA A 81 6.91 1.06 9.67
CA ALA A 81 5.89 0.10 9.26
C ALA A 81 5.49 0.39 7.81
N ARG A 82 5.25 -0.66 7.03
CA ARG A 82 4.85 -0.55 5.63
C ARG A 82 3.53 -1.25 5.39
N VAL A 83 2.56 -0.52 4.84
CA VAL A 83 1.19 -1.00 4.63
C VAL A 83 0.75 -0.70 3.19
N CYS A 84 0.07 -1.67 2.58
CA CYS A 84 -0.61 -1.50 1.30
C CYS A 84 -2.02 -0.95 1.56
N VAL A 85 -2.36 0.16 0.92
CA VAL A 85 -3.62 0.89 1.10
C VAL A 85 -4.28 1.08 -0.25
N MET A 86 -5.56 0.74 -0.35
CA MET A 86 -6.36 1.09 -1.52
C MET A 86 -6.73 2.57 -1.45
N LEU A 87 -6.22 3.36 -2.39
CA LEU A 87 -6.44 4.80 -2.49
C LEU A 87 -7.41 5.11 -3.60
N ASN A 88 -8.38 5.97 -3.33
CA ASN A 88 -9.20 6.56 -4.37
C ASN A 88 -8.45 7.73 -5.04
N VAL A 89 -8.11 7.60 -6.31
CA VAL A 89 -7.32 8.60 -7.07
C VAL A 89 -8.15 9.73 -7.67
N SER A 90 -9.49 9.63 -7.58
CA SER A 90 -10.37 10.78 -7.87
C SER A 90 -10.51 11.74 -6.69
N SER A 91 -10.16 11.28 -5.49
CA SER A 91 -10.10 12.10 -4.29
C SER A 91 -8.79 12.89 -4.23
N LYS A 92 -8.84 14.14 -3.74
CA LYS A 92 -7.61 14.88 -3.44
C LYS A 92 -6.82 14.14 -2.38
N LEU A 93 -5.56 13.87 -2.64
CA LEU A 93 -4.62 13.43 -1.61
C LEU A 93 -4.56 14.52 -0.54
N GLN A 94 -4.86 14.15 0.71
CA GLN A 94 -4.69 15.08 1.82
C GLN A 94 -3.21 15.40 1.96
N ASN A 95 -2.87 16.67 2.18
CA ASN A 95 -1.50 17.11 2.40
C ASN A 95 -1.02 16.51 3.73
N MET A 96 -0.26 15.42 3.66
CA MET A 96 0.25 14.73 4.85
C MET A 96 1.73 15.06 5.05
N SER A 97 1.99 16.27 5.55
CA SER A 97 3.31 16.77 5.91
C SER A 97 3.93 16.12 7.16
N LEU A 98 3.46 14.93 7.57
CA LEU A 98 3.85 14.25 8.81
C LEU A 98 4.27 12.79 8.62
N LEU A 99 4.64 12.37 7.41
CA LEU A 99 5.34 11.09 7.19
C LEU A 99 6.83 11.30 7.00
#